data_AF-A0A8H4KUB3-F1
#
_entry.id   AF-A0A8H4KUB3-F1
#
_cell.length_a   1.000
_cell.length_b   1.000
_cell.length_c   1.000
_cell.angle_alpha   90.00
_cell.angle_beta   90.00
_cell.angle_gamma   90.00
#
_symmetry.space_group_name_H-M   'P 1'
#
loop_
_entity.id
_entity.type
_entity.pdbx_description
1 polymer ?
#
loop_
_entity_poly.entity_id
_entity_poly.type
_entity_poly.pdbx_seq_one_letter_code
_entity_poly.pdbx_strand_id
1 'polypeptide(L)'
;MQNTTDTANRWELVSSLYGPGTFYSWLCIVASVAISWGINPITKRSDSITNDLIAALTLPVVGAADALYQLTKYARSGRTTILFSPEPEDLQLVAALEAPLAICEVYIILSLFLHSTVVRKYQWKRMSCVILTMLLCFAPELVIFFTYPGLNLAMSTFARPFLFHFVMALGFASAVLIINTGISIIRTMIVMIYRKLSSSRHMNHGHSEIRYTNLEKWSNVVTSISIALEIATVKSGYISNTAYYARPGIEFHTRILRFTPKSNIPITDLDQLVALAGGVITLFFNIYDVVKVCRLRFRNNGGSNS
;
A
#
# COMPACT_ATOMS: atom_id res chain seq x y z
N MET A 1 36.99 -15.94 -32.84
CA MET A 1 36.51 -16.10 -31.45
C MET A 1 35.63 -14.91 -31.13
N GLN A 2 34.32 -15.09 -31.22
CA GLN A 2 33.32 -14.06 -30.87
C GLN A 2 33.30 -13.90 -29.35
N ASN A 3 33.46 -12.68 -28.85
CA ASN A 3 33.33 -12.35 -27.42
C ASN A 3 31.87 -12.59 -26.99
N THR A 4 31.59 -13.78 -26.46
CA THR A 4 30.32 -14.15 -25.82
C THR A 4 30.26 -13.63 -24.38
N THR A 5 30.55 -12.34 -24.18
CA THR A 5 29.99 -11.63 -23.02
C THR A 5 28.65 -11.05 -23.49
N ASP A 6 27.70 -11.93 -23.79
CA ASP A 6 26.30 -11.54 -23.73
C ASP A 6 26.10 -11.05 -22.30
N THR A 7 25.94 -9.74 -22.14
CA THR A 7 25.60 -9.14 -20.87
C THR A 7 24.24 -9.70 -20.49
N ALA A 8 24.22 -10.75 -19.69
CA ALA A 8 23.01 -11.40 -19.22
C ALA A 8 22.04 -10.31 -18.72
N ASN A 9 20.83 -10.32 -19.28
CA ASN A 9 19.91 -9.23 -19.04
C ASN A 9 19.39 -9.34 -17.60
N ARG A 10 19.72 -8.36 -16.74
CA ARG A 10 19.38 -8.37 -15.31
C ARG A 10 17.90 -8.67 -15.04
N TRP A 11 16.99 -8.18 -15.86
CA TRP A 11 15.55 -8.30 -15.59
C TRP A 11 14.88 -9.48 -16.30
N GLU A 12 15.66 -10.43 -16.83
CA GLU A 12 15.15 -11.58 -17.58
C GLU A 12 14.23 -12.49 -16.75
N LEU A 13 14.53 -12.67 -15.46
CA LEU A 13 13.72 -13.49 -14.55
C LEU A 13 12.54 -12.75 -13.92
N VAL A 14 12.33 -11.46 -14.25
CA VAL A 14 11.21 -10.70 -13.70
C VAL A 14 9.92 -11.12 -14.39
N SER A 15 8.96 -11.61 -13.61
CA SER A 15 7.64 -12.00 -14.09
C SER A 15 6.87 -10.81 -14.69
N SER A 16 6.14 -11.06 -15.78
CA SER A 16 5.24 -10.08 -16.41
C SER A 16 4.09 -9.62 -15.52
N LEU A 17 3.79 -10.38 -14.46
CA LEU A 17 2.85 -9.99 -13.42
C LEU A 17 3.26 -8.66 -12.75
N TYR A 18 4.56 -8.39 -12.64
CA TYR A 18 5.08 -7.15 -12.07
C TYR A 18 5.44 -6.11 -13.12
N GLY A 19 5.04 -6.35 -14.38
CA GLY A 19 5.23 -5.41 -15.47
C GLY A 19 4.47 -4.10 -15.25
N PRO A 20 4.83 -3.05 -16.02
CA PRO A 20 4.31 -1.70 -15.82
C PRO A 20 2.79 -1.63 -16.02
N GLY A 21 2.22 -2.36 -16.98
CA GLY A 21 0.79 -2.36 -17.25
C GLY A 21 -0.02 -2.92 -16.09
N THR A 22 0.40 -4.07 -15.55
CA THR A 22 -0.23 -4.68 -14.37
C THR A 22 -0.07 -3.80 -13.13
N PHE A 23 1.11 -3.20 -12.93
CA PHE A 23 1.36 -2.30 -11.81
C PHE A 23 0.44 -1.08 -11.83
N TYR A 24 0.35 -0.37 -12.97
CA TYR A 24 -0.51 0.80 -13.09
C TYR A 24 -2.00 0.44 -13.07
N SER A 25 -2.39 -0.71 -13.62
CA SER A 25 -3.74 -1.26 -13.48
C SER A 25 -4.13 -1.40 -12.01
N TRP A 26 -3.26 -2.03 -11.22
CA TRP A 26 -3.47 -2.20 -9.80
C TRP A 26 -3.59 -0.86 -9.06
N LEU A 27 -2.76 0.13 -9.39
CA LEU A 27 -2.89 1.48 -8.83
C LEU A 27 -4.24 2.11 -9.16
N CYS A 28 -4.78 1.93 -10.37
CA CYS A 28 -6.12 2.37 -10.73
C CYS A 28 -7.20 1.68 -9.89
N ILE A 29 -7.06 0.39 -9.60
CA ILE A 29 -7.99 -0.35 -8.73
C ILE A 29 -7.90 0.15 -7.28
N VAL A 30 -6.71 0.38 -6.75
CA VAL A 30 -6.53 0.96 -5.41
C VAL A 30 -7.15 2.37 -5.33
N ALA A 31 -6.95 3.20 -6.37
CA ALA A 31 -7.56 4.51 -6.47
C ALA A 31 -9.10 4.41 -6.53
N SER A 32 -9.64 3.42 -7.25
CA SER A 32 -11.07 3.12 -7.26
C SER A 32 -11.58 2.82 -5.84
N VAL A 33 -10.92 1.93 -5.11
CA VAL A 33 -11.28 1.63 -3.71
C VAL A 33 -11.25 2.89 -2.83
N ALA A 34 -10.20 3.71 -2.96
CA ALA A 34 -10.08 4.95 -2.21
C ALA A 34 -11.22 5.95 -2.52
N ILE A 35 -11.61 6.09 -3.78
CA ILE A 35 -12.74 6.94 -4.22
C ILE A 35 -14.07 6.39 -3.68
N SER A 36 -14.30 5.09 -3.82
CA SER A 36 -15.48 4.38 -3.31
C SER A 36 -15.66 4.58 -1.81
N TRP A 37 -14.57 4.59 -1.06
CA TRP A 37 -14.64 4.79 0.38
C TRP A 37 -14.76 6.28 0.71
N GLY A 38 -13.94 7.13 0.11
CA GLY A 38 -13.86 8.57 0.42
C GLY A 38 -15.09 9.37 0.04
N ILE A 39 -15.55 9.19 -1.19
CA ILE A 39 -16.46 10.11 -1.89
C ILE A 39 -17.86 9.52 -2.05
N ASN A 40 -17.98 8.26 -2.48
CA ASN A 40 -19.28 7.65 -2.80
C ASN A 40 -20.18 7.56 -1.55
N PRO A 41 -21.30 8.29 -1.49
CA PRO A 41 -22.11 8.35 -0.26
C PRO A 41 -22.80 7.03 0.09
N ILE A 42 -22.97 6.11 -0.88
CA ILE A 42 -23.62 4.81 -0.69
C ILE A 42 -22.61 3.83 -0.06
N THR A 43 -21.49 3.60 -0.71
CA THR A 43 -20.46 2.63 -0.27
C THR A 43 -19.63 3.12 0.91
N LYS A 44 -19.61 4.44 1.16
CA LYS A 44 -18.94 5.06 2.30
C LYS A 44 -19.47 4.60 3.66
N ARG A 45 -20.72 4.13 3.76
CA ARG A 45 -21.32 3.68 5.02
C ARG A 45 -21.43 2.16 5.17
N SER A 46 -21.31 1.42 4.07
CA SER A 46 -21.37 -0.04 4.10
C SER A 46 -20.01 -0.66 4.47
N ASP A 47 -19.96 -1.54 5.47
CA ASP A 47 -18.77 -2.33 5.80
C ASP A 47 -18.79 -3.69 5.10
N SER A 48 -18.84 -3.66 3.76
CA SER A 48 -18.77 -4.85 2.91
C SER A 48 -17.38 -4.99 2.27
N ILE A 49 -16.97 -6.24 2.08
CA ILE A 49 -15.80 -6.61 1.27
C ILE A 49 -16.27 -6.60 -0.18
N THR A 50 -15.82 -5.63 -0.96
CA THR A 50 -16.18 -5.48 -2.37
C THR A 50 -15.20 -6.21 -3.26
N ASN A 51 -15.63 -6.57 -4.49
CA ASN A 51 -14.74 -7.18 -5.47
C ASN A 51 -13.50 -6.31 -5.75
N ASP A 52 -13.69 -4.98 -5.86
CA ASP A 52 -12.60 -4.03 -6.02
C ASP A 52 -11.60 -4.06 -4.86
N LEU A 53 -12.07 -4.27 -3.62
CA LEU A 53 -11.19 -4.41 -2.47
C LEU A 53 -10.38 -5.70 -2.59
N ILE A 54 -11.02 -6.82 -2.93
CA ILE A 54 -10.31 -8.09 -3.12
C ILE A 54 -9.25 -7.93 -4.21
N ALA A 55 -9.59 -7.33 -5.34
CA ALA A 55 -8.66 -7.08 -6.43
C ALA A 55 -7.50 -6.14 -6.01
N ALA A 56 -7.79 -5.07 -5.28
CA ALA A 56 -6.77 -4.15 -4.75
C ALA A 56 -5.78 -4.84 -3.79
N LEU A 57 -6.23 -5.84 -3.05
CA LEU A 57 -5.40 -6.58 -2.08
C LEU A 57 -4.69 -7.79 -2.70
N THR A 58 -5.15 -8.29 -3.84
CA THR A 58 -4.63 -9.54 -4.41
C THR A 58 -3.17 -9.40 -4.84
N LEU A 59 -2.84 -8.37 -5.63
CA LEU A 59 -1.46 -8.17 -6.11
C LEU A 59 -0.44 -8.04 -4.96
N PRO A 60 -0.67 -7.25 -3.90
CA PRO A 60 0.27 -7.19 -2.77
C PRO A 60 0.34 -8.49 -1.96
N VAL A 61 -0.77 -9.22 -1.79
CA VAL A 61 -0.73 -10.55 -1.16
C VAL A 61 0.11 -11.53 -1.97
N VAL A 62 -0.09 -11.58 -3.28
CA VAL A 62 0.68 -12.44 -4.20
C VAL A 62 2.15 -12.04 -4.20
N GLY A 63 2.45 -10.73 -4.28
CA GLY A 63 3.82 -10.22 -4.22
C GLY A 63 4.52 -10.61 -2.92
N ALA A 64 3.85 -10.47 -1.77
CA ALA A 64 4.42 -10.86 -0.49
C ALA A 64 4.69 -12.37 -0.41
N ALA A 65 3.74 -13.19 -0.88
CA ALA A 65 3.90 -14.65 -0.92
C ALA A 65 5.05 -15.07 -1.85
N ASP A 66 5.17 -14.46 -3.04
CA ASP A 66 6.24 -14.71 -4.00
C ASP A 66 7.60 -14.30 -3.42
N ALA A 67 7.72 -13.12 -2.81
CA ALA A 67 8.95 -12.70 -2.16
C ALA A 67 9.39 -13.67 -1.05
N LEU A 68 8.46 -14.11 -0.18
CA LEU A 68 8.74 -15.11 0.85
C LEU A 68 9.14 -16.46 0.25
N TYR A 69 8.47 -16.88 -0.82
CA TYR A 69 8.81 -18.12 -1.53
C TYR A 69 10.22 -18.06 -2.12
N GLN A 70 10.58 -16.97 -2.79
CA GLN A 70 11.93 -16.78 -3.34
C GLN A 70 13.00 -16.75 -2.23
N LEU A 71 12.77 -16.02 -1.14
CA LEU A 71 13.69 -15.96 0.00
C LEU A 71 13.90 -17.35 0.63
N THR A 72 12.83 -18.11 0.82
CA THR A 72 12.93 -19.47 1.37
C THR A 72 13.62 -20.44 0.40
N LYS A 73 13.39 -20.29 -0.90
CA LYS A 73 14.10 -21.04 -1.95
C LYS A 73 15.60 -20.76 -1.91
N TYR A 74 16.01 -19.50 -1.85
CA TYR A 74 17.43 -19.11 -1.80
C TYR A 74 18.12 -19.63 -0.53
N ALA A 75 17.44 -19.55 0.62
CA ALA A 75 17.94 -20.08 1.88
C ALA A 75 18.16 -21.61 1.81
N ARG A 76 17.22 -22.38 1.25
CA ARG A 76 17.34 -23.84 1.10
C ARG A 76 18.45 -24.25 0.15
N SER A 77 18.71 -23.45 -0.88
CA SER A 77 19.79 -23.69 -1.84
C SER A 77 21.17 -23.32 -1.31
N GLY A 78 21.31 -22.88 -0.04
CA GLY A 78 22.58 -22.46 0.54
C GLY A 78 23.11 -21.13 0.01
N ARG A 79 22.31 -20.38 -0.76
CA ARG A 79 22.68 -19.09 -1.36
C ARG A 79 22.44 -17.93 -0.39
N THR A 80 23.01 -18.02 0.81
CA THR A 80 22.81 -17.04 1.90
C THR A 80 23.51 -15.70 1.67
N THR A 81 24.30 -15.57 0.60
CA THR A 81 25.00 -14.33 0.23
C THR A 81 24.55 -13.76 -1.12
N ILE A 82 23.46 -14.28 -1.68
CA ILE A 82 22.97 -13.88 -3.02
C ILE A 82 22.73 -12.38 -3.17
N LEU A 83 22.30 -11.71 -2.08
CA LEU A 83 22.04 -10.27 -2.04
C LEU A 83 23.32 -9.40 -2.07
N PHE A 84 24.49 -10.02 -1.92
CA PHE A 84 25.81 -9.38 -2.00
C PHE A 84 26.58 -9.78 -3.28
N SER A 85 26.11 -10.81 -3.98
CA SER A 85 26.83 -11.44 -5.09
C SER A 85 26.72 -10.59 -6.37
N PRO A 86 27.85 -10.16 -6.97
CA PRO A 86 27.84 -9.42 -8.22
C PRO A 86 27.69 -10.32 -9.46
N GLU A 87 27.50 -11.63 -9.28
CA GLU A 87 27.39 -12.57 -10.39
C GLU A 87 26.13 -12.34 -11.24
N PRO A 88 26.21 -12.44 -12.57
CA PRO A 88 25.08 -12.12 -13.45
C PRO A 88 23.82 -12.94 -13.18
N GLU A 89 23.96 -14.23 -12.86
CA GLU A 89 22.84 -15.11 -12.51
C GLU A 89 22.16 -14.69 -11.20
N ASP A 90 22.97 -14.35 -10.20
CA ASP A 90 22.47 -13.88 -8.91
C ASP A 90 21.81 -12.50 -9.03
N LEU A 91 22.32 -11.62 -9.90
CA LEU A 91 21.68 -10.35 -10.22
C LEU A 91 20.28 -10.52 -10.84
N GLN A 92 20.07 -11.55 -11.66
CA GLN A 92 18.75 -11.86 -12.21
C GLN A 92 17.78 -12.35 -11.13
N LEU A 93 18.25 -13.18 -10.19
CA LEU A 93 17.44 -13.66 -9.07
C LEU A 93 17.10 -12.55 -8.07
N VAL A 94 18.05 -11.65 -7.81
CA VAL A 94 17.82 -10.44 -7.00
C VAL A 94 16.81 -9.52 -7.68
N ALA A 95 16.91 -9.31 -9.00
CA ALA A 95 15.94 -8.55 -9.77
C ALA A 95 14.53 -9.17 -9.74
N ALA A 96 14.42 -10.50 -9.82
CA ALA A 96 13.15 -11.21 -9.68
C ALA A 96 12.52 -11.07 -8.28
N LEU A 97 13.35 -10.92 -7.23
CA LEU A 97 12.93 -10.65 -5.86
C LEU A 97 12.57 -9.17 -5.64
N GLU A 98 13.24 -8.25 -6.32
CA GLU A 98 12.99 -6.81 -6.23
C GLU A 98 11.56 -6.43 -6.63
N ALA A 99 11.06 -7.06 -7.68
CA ALA A 99 9.77 -6.73 -8.26
C ALA A 99 8.59 -6.94 -7.28
N PRO A 100 8.43 -8.12 -6.63
CA PRO A 100 7.40 -8.31 -5.61
C PRO A 100 7.62 -7.46 -4.34
N LEU A 101 8.87 -7.25 -3.92
CA LEU A 101 9.18 -6.36 -2.80
C LEU A 101 8.74 -4.92 -3.08
N ALA A 102 8.87 -4.46 -4.33
CA ALA A 102 8.41 -3.13 -4.73
C ALA A 102 6.91 -2.96 -4.61
N ILE A 103 6.13 -3.98 -5.01
CA ILE A 103 4.68 -3.98 -4.79
C ILE A 103 4.36 -3.89 -3.29
N CYS A 104 5.04 -4.69 -2.46
CA CYS A 104 4.82 -4.71 -1.02
C CYS A 104 5.09 -3.34 -0.39
N GLU A 105 6.21 -2.71 -0.74
CA GLU A 105 6.59 -1.39 -0.24
C GLU A 105 5.59 -0.30 -0.64
N VAL A 106 5.17 -0.29 -1.90
CA VAL A 106 4.14 0.65 -2.38
C VAL A 106 2.83 0.41 -1.63
N TYR A 107 2.44 -0.84 -1.43
CA TYR A 107 1.23 -1.16 -0.70
C TYR A 107 1.29 -0.75 0.77
N ILE A 108 2.44 -0.90 1.46
CA ILE A 108 2.62 -0.42 2.84
C ILE A 108 2.36 1.10 2.93
N ILE A 109 2.78 1.87 1.92
CA ILE A 109 2.48 3.31 1.87
C ILE A 109 0.99 3.53 1.62
N LEU A 110 0.40 2.85 0.64
CA LEU A 110 -1.02 2.99 0.30
C LEU A 110 -1.95 2.52 1.43
N SER A 111 -1.55 1.51 2.20
CA SER A 111 -2.33 0.96 3.30
C SER A 111 -2.47 1.94 4.45
N LEU A 112 -1.50 2.83 4.70
CA LEU A 112 -1.62 3.93 5.65
C LEU A 112 -2.80 4.84 5.29
N PHE A 113 -2.88 5.25 4.02
CA PHE A 113 -3.97 6.08 3.52
C PHE A 113 -5.32 5.35 3.60
N LEU A 114 -5.37 4.10 3.11
CA LEU A 114 -6.58 3.29 3.13
C LEU A 114 -7.07 3.04 4.56
N HIS A 115 -6.19 2.65 5.47
CA HIS A 115 -6.49 2.44 6.88
C HIS A 115 -7.11 3.71 7.49
N SER A 116 -6.47 4.85 7.31
CA SER A 116 -6.97 6.15 7.79
C SER A 116 -8.38 6.50 7.27
N THR A 117 -8.73 6.13 6.03
CA THR A 117 -10.10 6.34 5.51
C THR A 117 -11.17 5.45 6.14
N VAL A 118 -10.79 4.23 6.51
CA VAL A 118 -11.68 3.19 7.06
C VAL A 118 -11.91 3.38 8.56
N VAL A 119 -10.85 3.75 9.31
CA VAL A 119 -10.92 4.04 10.75
C VAL A 119 -11.94 5.13 11.07
N ARG A 120 -12.02 6.16 10.22
CA ARG A 120 -13.01 7.25 10.37
C ARG A 120 -14.46 6.78 10.38
N LYS A 121 -14.75 5.59 9.86
CA LYS A 121 -16.11 5.10 9.61
C LYS A 121 -16.46 3.81 10.33
N TYR A 122 -15.58 3.34 11.21
CA TYR A 122 -15.80 2.13 12.02
C TYR A 122 -16.06 0.87 11.18
N GLN A 123 -15.38 0.77 10.03
CA GLN A 123 -15.55 -0.32 9.06
C GLN A 123 -14.54 -1.43 9.34
N TRP A 124 -14.87 -2.28 10.29
CA TRP A 124 -13.98 -3.32 10.82
C TRP A 124 -13.54 -4.34 9.79
N LYS A 125 -14.43 -4.81 8.90
CA LYS A 125 -14.08 -5.84 7.92
C LYS A 125 -13.02 -5.30 6.96
N ARG A 126 -13.24 -4.10 6.44
CA ARG A 126 -12.28 -3.41 5.56
C ARG A 126 -10.96 -3.13 6.27
N MET A 127 -11.02 -2.70 7.54
CA MET A 127 -9.83 -2.41 8.35
C MET A 127 -8.99 -3.67 8.53
N SER A 128 -9.62 -4.78 8.90
CA SER A 128 -8.95 -6.08 9.06
C SER A 128 -8.27 -6.52 7.77
N CYS A 129 -8.95 -6.43 6.62
CA CYS A 129 -8.35 -6.79 5.33
C CYS A 129 -7.10 -5.94 5.02
N VAL A 130 -7.19 -4.61 5.18
CA VAL A 130 -6.05 -3.70 4.92
C VAL A 130 -4.87 -4.00 5.85
N ILE A 131 -5.13 -4.19 7.15
CA ILE A 131 -4.08 -4.49 8.13
C ILE A 131 -3.44 -5.85 7.86
N LEU A 132 -4.23 -6.89 7.59
CA LEU A 132 -3.69 -8.23 7.33
C LEU A 132 -2.79 -8.24 6.08
N THR A 133 -3.23 -7.62 4.99
CA THR A 133 -2.40 -7.50 3.79
C THR A 133 -1.14 -6.68 4.05
N MET A 134 -1.24 -5.60 4.82
CA MET A 134 -0.09 -4.76 5.15
C MET A 134 0.95 -5.51 5.99
N LEU A 135 0.51 -6.26 7.01
CA LEU A 135 1.39 -7.11 7.82
C LEU A 135 2.07 -8.17 6.95
N LEU A 136 1.34 -8.76 6.00
CA LEU A 136 1.89 -9.73 5.07
C LEU A 136 2.95 -9.10 4.15
N CYS A 137 2.71 -7.91 3.59
CA CYS A 137 3.68 -7.16 2.80
C CYS A 137 4.91 -6.72 3.59
N PHE A 138 4.78 -6.54 4.89
CA PHE A 138 5.89 -6.19 5.78
C PHE A 138 6.77 -7.40 6.13
N ALA A 139 6.23 -8.62 6.03
CA ALA A 139 6.94 -9.84 6.43
C ALA A 139 8.23 -10.10 5.62
N PRO A 140 8.27 -10.02 4.27
CA PRO A 140 9.50 -10.17 3.50
C PRO A 140 10.62 -9.20 3.93
N GLU A 141 10.26 -7.94 4.21
CA GLU A 141 11.21 -6.91 4.67
C GLU A 141 11.84 -7.30 6.01
N LEU A 142 11.03 -7.79 6.96
CA LEU A 142 11.52 -8.28 8.24
C LEU A 142 12.41 -9.52 8.07
N VAL A 143 12.03 -10.46 7.20
CA VAL A 143 12.84 -11.65 6.93
C VAL A 143 14.21 -11.26 6.40
N ILE A 144 14.28 -10.35 5.42
CA ILE A 144 15.56 -9.86 4.88
C ILE A 144 16.35 -9.15 5.97
N PHE A 145 15.70 -8.27 6.73
CA PHE A 145 16.35 -7.51 7.81
C PHE A 145 17.02 -8.42 8.86
N PHE A 146 16.32 -9.47 9.32
CA PHE A 146 16.85 -10.38 10.33
C PHE A 146 17.82 -11.42 9.77
N THR A 147 17.66 -11.83 8.50
CA THR A 147 18.51 -12.87 7.88
C THR A 147 19.84 -12.30 7.41
N TYR A 148 19.89 -11.02 7.03
CA TYR A 148 21.07 -10.37 6.46
C TYR A 148 21.54 -9.19 7.33
N PRO A 149 22.00 -9.44 8.56
CA PRO A 149 22.52 -8.38 9.42
C PRO A 149 23.74 -7.73 8.77
N GLY A 150 23.64 -6.44 8.44
CA GLY A 150 24.72 -5.70 7.76
C GLY A 150 24.53 -5.51 6.26
N LEU A 151 23.37 -5.86 5.70
CA LEU A 151 22.97 -5.48 4.33
C LEU A 151 22.78 -3.95 4.22
N ASN A 152 23.91 -3.24 4.14
CA ASN A 152 23.96 -1.80 3.94
C ASN A 152 23.81 -1.47 2.45
N LEU A 153 23.32 -0.27 2.14
CA LEU A 153 23.08 0.19 0.77
C LEU A 153 24.31 0.05 -0.15
N ALA A 154 25.52 0.21 0.38
CA ALA A 154 26.77 0.13 -0.39
C ALA A 154 27.16 -1.30 -0.80
N MET A 155 26.67 -2.32 -0.09
CA MET A 155 27.01 -3.73 -0.29
C MET A 155 25.89 -4.51 -0.99
N SER A 156 24.73 -3.87 -1.10
CA SER A 156 23.50 -4.44 -1.64
C SER A 156 23.52 -4.41 -3.15
N THR A 157 23.18 -5.53 -3.79
CA THR A 157 23.07 -5.61 -5.25
C THR A 157 21.72 -5.14 -5.77
N PHE A 158 20.83 -4.69 -4.88
CA PHE A 158 19.52 -4.14 -5.21
C PHE A 158 19.64 -2.88 -6.08
N ALA A 159 18.82 -2.75 -7.13
CA ALA A 159 18.86 -1.59 -8.03
C ALA A 159 18.28 -0.32 -7.39
N ARG A 160 17.60 -0.45 -6.25
CA ARG A 160 17.03 0.65 -5.47
C ARG A 160 17.05 0.33 -3.97
N PRO A 161 17.11 1.35 -3.11
CA PRO A 161 16.92 1.16 -1.67
C PRO A 161 15.50 0.68 -1.35
N PHE A 162 15.40 -0.14 -0.30
CA PHE A 162 14.15 -0.62 0.31
C PHE A 162 14.09 -0.23 1.79
N LEU A 163 12.92 -0.41 2.41
CA LEU A 163 12.63 -0.04 3.78
C LEU A 163 13.59 -0.72 4.78
N PHE A 164 13.92 -2.01 4.57
CA PHE A 164 14.88 -2.75 5.40
C PHE A 164 16.32 -2.20 5.37
N HIS A 165 16.72 -1.42 4.36
CA HIS A 165 18.05 -0.80 4.35
C HIS A 165 18.18 0.32 5.39
N PHE A 166 17.05 0.84 5.89
CA PHE A 166 17.01 1.95 6.82
C PHE A 166 16.32 1.52 8.12
N VAL A 167 17.11 1.02 9.08
CA VAL A 167 16.63 0.58 10.42
C VAL A 167 15.70 1.61 11.06
N MET A 168 16.08 2.88 11.00
CA MET A 168 15.28 3.97 11.56
C MET A 168 13.94 4.15 10.82
N ALA A 169 13.92 3.99 9.49
CA ALA A 169 12.67 4.07 8.72
C ALA A 169 11.78 2.84 8.97
N LEU A 170 12.37 1.65 9.11
CA LEU A 170 11.68 0.40 9.48
C LEU A 170 11.08 0.46 10.88
N GLY A 171 11.86 0.90 11.87
CA GLY A 171 11.39 1.14 13.24
C GLY A 171 10.32 2.24 13.29
N PHE A 172 10.49 3.31 12.53
CA PHE A 172 9.51 4.39 12.48
C PHE A 172 8.19 3.95 11.83
N ALA A 173 8.25 3.28 10.67
CA ALA A 173 7.06 2.78 9.97
C ALA A 173 6.30 1.79 10.87
N SER A 174 7.00 0.84 11.50
CA SER A 174 6.37 -0.10 12.44
C SER A 174 5.76 0.60 13.65
N ALA A 175 6.41 1.60 14.23
CA ALA A 175 5.86 2.39 15.34
C ALA A 175 4.57 3.14 14.95
N VAL A 176 4.56 3.82 13.80
CA VAL A 176 3.37 4.51 13.29
C VAL A 176 2.22 3.53 13.07
N LEU A 177 2.51 2.37 12.50
CA LEU A 177 1.50 1.32 12.27
C LEU A 177 0.90 0.80 13.58
N ILE A 178 1.72 0.52 14.58
CA ILE A 178 1.28 0.05 15.90
C ILE A 178 0.42 1.12 16.57
N ILE A 179 0.87 2.38 16.59
CA ILE A 179 0.16 3.48 17.24
C ILE A 179 -1.20 3.70 16.56
N ASN A 180 -1.24 3.83 15.24
CA ASN A 180 -2.49 4.07 14.51
C ASN A 180 -3.48 2.91 14.63
N THR A 181 -2.98 1.66 14.59
CA THR A 181 -3.82 0.48 14.78
C THR A 181 -4.37 0.42 16.20
N GLY A 182 -3.53 0.68 17.21
CA GLY A 182 -3.92 0.72 18.62
C GLY A 182 -4.98 1.79 18.90
N ILE A 183 -4.77 3.01 18.41
CA ILE A 183 -5.76 4.11 18.52
C ILE A 183 -7.09 3.70 17.88
N SER A 184 -7.04 3.07 16.70
CA SER A 184 -8.24 2.61 16.00
C SER A 184 -9.00 1.54 16.78
N ILE A 185 -8.31 0.54 17.33
CA ILE A 185 -8.91 -0.53 18.14
C ILE A 185 -9.54 0.05 19.42
N ILE A 186 -8.85 0.94 20.12
CA ILE A 186 -9.38 1.58 21.33
C ILE A 186 -10.64 2.38 21.01
N ARG A 187 -10.59 3.22 19.97
CA ARG A 187 -11.71 4.06 19.52
C ARG A 187 -12.94 3.22 19.25
N THR A 188 -12.76 2.17 18.47
CA THR A 188 -13.86 1.31 18.03
C THR A 188 -14.41 0.46 19.18
N MET A 189 -13.57 -0.03 20.10
CA MET A 189 -14.01 -0.64 21.36
C MET A 189 -14.88 0.32 22.20
N ILE A 190 -14.44 1.57 22.39
CA ILE A 190 -15.19 2.58 23.13
C ILE A 190 -16.59 2.76 22.50
N VAL A 191 -16.67 2.94 21.18
CA VAL A 191 -17.96 3.11 20.49
C VAL A 191 -18.86 1.88 20.62
N MET A 192 -18.31 0.67 20.54
CA MET A 192 -19.10 -0.55 20.75
C MET A 192 -19.65 -0.65 22.18
N ILE A 193 -18.83 -0.35 23.19
CA ILE A 193 -19.25 -0.34 24.60
C ILE A 193 -20.35 0.70 24.81
N TYR A 194 -20.17 1.91 24.29
CA TYR A 194 -21.18 2.98 24.39
C TYR A 194 -22.49 2.62 23.69
N ARG A 195 -22.47 2.02 22.50
CA ARG A 195 -23.68 1.57 21.81
C ARG A 195 -24.42 0.51 22.60
N LYS A 196 -23.70 -0.45 23.18
CA LYS A 196 -24.27 -1.50 24.02
C LYS A 196 -24.92 -0.91 25.28
N LEU A 197 -24.24 0.00 25.95
CA LEU A 197 -24.75 0.69 27.15
C LEU A 197 -25.94 1.60 26.84
N SER A 198 -25.92 2.29 25.71
CA SER A 198 -27.03 3.15 25.26
C SER A 198 -28.26 2.34 24.88
N SER A 199 -28.08 1.16 24.28
CA SER A 199 -29.19 0.25 23.97
C SER A 199 -29.90 -0.27 25.23
N SER A 200 -29.21 -0.31 26.37
CA SER A 200 -29.81 -0.68 27.67
C SER A 200 -30.45 0.48 28.43
N ARG A 201 -30.21 1.75 28.07
CA ARG A 201 -30.75 2.93 28.78
C ARG A 201 -31.65 3.76 27.88
N HIS A 202 -32.92 3.37 27.81
CA HIS A 202 -33.95 4.07 27.03
C HIS A 202 -34.47 5.39 27.67
N MET A 203 -33.85 5.94 28.75
CA MET A 203 -34.45 7.04 29.53
C MET A 203 -33.61 8.32 29.75
N ASN A 204 -32.47 8.54 29.09
CA ASN A 204 -31.76 9.84 29.18
C ASN A 204 -31.03 10.20 27.88
N HIS A 205 -31.80 10.65 26.88
CA HIS A 205 -31.31 10.92 25.51
C HIS A 205 -30.45 12.19 25.37
N GLY A 206 -30.71 13.26 26.13
CA GLY A 206 -30.07 14.56 25.84
C GLY A 206 -28.56 14.65 26.14
N HIS A 207 -28.08 14.02 27.21
CA HIS A 207 -26.66 14.13 27.61
C HIS A 207 -25.74 13.08 26.96
N SER A 208 -26.28 11.94 26.55
CA SER A 208 -25.53 10.87 25.89
C SER A 208 -25.19 11.24 24.43
N GLU A 209 -26.12 11.93 23.75
CA GLU A 209 -25.96 12.37 22.36
C GLU A 209 -24.89 13.47 22.20
N ILE A 210 -24.82 14.41 23.16
CA ILE A 210 -23.81 15.48 23.18
C ILE A 210 -22.39 14.91 23.43
N ARG A 211 -22.23 13.90 24.29
CA ARG A 211 -20.93 13.25 24.49
C ARG A 211 -20.48 12.44 23.28
N TYR A 212 -21.40 11.74 22.62
CA TYR A 212 -21.11 10.95 21.43
C TYR A 212 -20.62 11.83 20.28
N THR A 213 -21.30 12.95 20.02
CA THR A 213 -20.92 13.90 18.96
C THR A 213 -19.58 14.56 19.23
N ASN A 214 -19.24 14.88 20.49
CA ASN A 214 -17.93 15.43 20.84
C ASN A 214 -16.80 14.39 20.69
N LEU A 215 -17.04 13.14 21.08
CA LEU A 215 -16.05 12.06 20.93
C LEU A 215 -15.77 11.73 19.46
N GLU A 216 -16.80 11.75 18.60
CA GLU A 216 -16.65 11.59 17.15
C GLU A 216 -15.88 12.75 16.51
N LYS A 217 -16.15 14.00 16.93
CA LYS A 217 -15.40 15.18 16.48
C LYS A 217 -13.92 15.08 16.83
N TRP A 218 -13.58 14.81 18.10
CA TRP A 218 -12.19 14.66 18.54
C TRP A 218 -11.48 13.51 17.84
N SER A 219 -12.18 12.40 17.62
CA SER A 219 -11.61 11.27 16.90
C SER A 219 -11.29 11.61 15.44
N ASN A 220 -12.16 12.37 14.76
CA ASN A 220 -11.89 12.82 13.40
C ASN A 220 -10.71 13.80 13.32
N VAL A 221 -10.53 14.65 14.34
CA VAL A 221 -9.34 15.52 14.47
C VAL A 221 -8.08 14.68 14.64
N VAL A 222 -8.06 13.72 15.56
CA VAL A 222 -6.92 12.83 15.80
C VAL A 222 -6.55 12.05 14.54
N THR A 223 -7.51 11.44 13.84
CA THR A 223 -7.21 10.74 12.58
C THR A 223 -6.69 11.68 11.49
N SER A 224 -7.13 12.94 11.47
CA SER A 224 -6.61 13.91 10.48
C SER A 224 -5.18 14.34 10.79
N ILE A 225 -4.84 14.46 12.08
CA ILE A 225 -3.47 14.67 12.54
C ILE A 225 -2.60 13.45 12.21
N SER A 226 -3.10 12.22 12.44
CA SER A 226 -2.40 10.99 12.04
C SER A 226 -2.08 10.96 10.55
N ILE A 227 -3.05 11.28 9.68
CA ILE A 227 -2.81 11.36 8.23
C ILE A 227 -1.78 12.45 7.89
N ALA A 228 -1.89 13.63 8.50
CA ALA A 228 -0.95 14.72 8.26
C ALA A 228 0.47 14.32 8.69
N LEU A 229 0.60 13.59 9.81
CA LEU A 229 1.86 13.05 10.30
C LEU A 229 2.40 11.97 9.36
N GLU A 230 1.55 11.03 8.91
CA GLU A 230 1.91 10.02 7.91
C GLU A 230 2.44 10.66 6.62
N ILE A 231 1.73 11.66 6.07
CA ILE A 231 2.15 12.41 4.89
C ILE A 231 3.48 13.12 5.15
N ALA A 232 3.62 13.77 6.31
CA ALA A 232 4.84 14.47 6.69
C ALA A 232 6.01 13.50 6.79
N THR A 233 5.83 12.31 7.37
CA THR A 233 6.85 11.26 7.45
C THR A 233 7.19 10.71 6.07
N VAL A 234 6.20 10.35 5.25
CA VAL A 234 6.46 9.85 3.89
C VAL A 234 7.29 10.89 3.13
N LYS A 235 6.99 12.18 3.31
CA LYS A 235 7.73 13.27 2.71
C LYS A 235 9.15 13.48 3.30
N SER A 236 9.29 13.48 4.62
CA SER A 236 10.53 13.87 5.32
C SER A 236 11.50 12.72 5.56
N GLY A 237 11.00 11.52 5.84
CA GLY A 237 11.80 10.34 6.13
C GLY A 237 11.92 9.42 4.92
N TYR A 238 10.80 9.10 4.26
CA TYR A 238 10.80 8.11 3.18
C TYR A 238 11.37 8.68 1.89
N ILE A 239 10.79 9.76 1.38
CA ILE A 239 11.20 10.39 0.12
C ILE A 239 12.56 11.09 0.26
N SER A 240 12.92 11.60 1.45
CA SER A 240 14.21 12.27 1.66
C SER A 240 15.38 11.30 1.89
N ASN A 241 15.21 10.24 2.68
CA ASN A 241 16.31 9.30 2.94
C ASN A 241 16.49 8.26 1.82
N THR A 242 15.42 7.87 1.12
CA THR A 242 15.58 7.09 -0.12
C THR A 242 16.20 7.94 -1.24
N ALA A 243 16.16 9.27 -1.16
CA ALA A 243 16.78 10.18 -2.11
C ALA A 243 18.30 10.41 -1.90
N TYR A 244 19.01 9.53 -1.17
CA TYR A 244 20.40 9.80 -0.81
C TYR A 244 21.35 10.04 -2.00
N TYR A 245 22.07 11.14 -1.86
CA TYR A 245 23.07 11.80 -2.70
C TYR A 245 23.53 11.08 -3.96
N ALA A 246 23.12 11.64 -5.10
CA ALA A 246 23.87 11.50 -6.33
C ALA A 246 25.34 11.87 -6.05
N ARG A 247 26.27 11.00 -6.48
CA ARG A 247 27.65 11.44 -6.75
C ARG A 247 27.61 12.73 -7.56
N PRO A 248 28.58 13.65 -7.39
CA PRO A 248 28.63 14.86 -8.19
C PRO A 248 28.78 14.44 -9.67
N GLY A 249 27.77 14.72 -10.49
CA GLY A 249 27.88 14.63 -11.95
C GLY A 249 26.77 13.93 -12.74
N ILE A 250 25.70 13.37 -12.15
CA ILE A 250 24.62 12.75 -12.95
C ILE A 250 23.24 13.24 -12.51
N GLU A 251 22.48 13.71 -13.51
CA GLU A 251 21.24 14.47 -13.45
C GLU A 251 20.06 13.77 -12.77
N PHE A 252 19.21 14.61 -12.17
CA PHE A 252 17.95 14.28 -11.50
C PHE A 252 17.06 13.38 -12.35
N HIS A 253 16.78 12.16 -11.89
CA HIS A 253 15.66 11.36 -12.40
C HIS A 253 14.56 11.25 -11.33
N THR A 254 13.33 11.49 -11.78
CA THR A 254 12.15 11.83 -10.99
C THR A 254 11.78 10.76 -9.94
N ARG A 255 11.35 11.25 -8.76
CA ARG A 255 11.13 10.45 -7.53
C ARG A 255 9.97 9.44 -7.62
N ILE A 256 9.07 9.55 -8.59
CA ILE A 256 7.87 8.69 -8.75
C ILE A 256 8.21 7.39 -9.50
N LEU A 257 9.17 7.43 -10.43
CA LEU A 257 9.63 6.26 -11.21
C LEU A 257 10.37 5.20 -10.36
N ARG A 258 10.73 5.52 -9.11
CA ARG A 258 11.39 4.56 -8.19
C ARG A 258 10.46 3.53 -7.56
N PHE A 259 9.15 3.75 -7.61
CA PHE A 259 8.16 2.83 -7.03
C PHE A 259 7.62 1.82 -8.04
N THR A 260 7.90 2.03 -9.32
CA THR A 260 7.52 1.08 -10.37
C THR A 260 8.56 -0.05 -10.39
N PRO A 261 8.15 -1.32 -10.27
CA PRO A 261 9.07 -2.45 -10.46
C PRO A 261 9.79 -2.32 -11.80
N LYS A 262 11.11 -2.51 -11.81
CA LYS A 262 11.86 -2.56 -13.07
C LYS A 262 11.66 -3.93 -13.71
N SER A 263 11.37 -3.93 -15.01
CA SER A 263 11.23 -5.14 -15.82
C SER A 263 11.68 -4.83 -17.27
N ASN A 264 11.97 -5.87 -18.05
CA ASN A 264 12.24 -5.73 -19.48
C ASN A 264 10.99 -5.70 -20.36
N ILE A 265 9.81 -5.67 -19.73
CA ILE A 265 8.54 -5.92 -20.40
C ILE A 265 7.95 -4.56 -20.78
N PRO A 266 7.81 -4.26 -22.08
CA PRO A 266 7.27 -2.99 -22.51
C PRO A 266 5.78 -2.90 -22.20
N ILE A 267 5.30 -1.69 -21.90
CA ILE A 267 3.87 -1.43 -21.66
C ILE A 267 3.00 -1.68 -22.89
N THR A 268 3.61 -1.75 -24.07
CA THR A 268 2.95 -2.02 -25.35
C THR A 268 2.66 -3.50 -25.57
N ASP A 269 3.22 -4.40 -24.76
CA ASP A 269 2.87 -5.81 -24.84
C ASP A 269 1.39 -6.01 -24.52
N LEU A 270 0.77 -6.96 -25.22
CA LEU A 270 -0.67 -7.14 -25.19
C LEU A 270 -1.20 -7.45 -23.77
N ASP A 271 -0.48 -8.28 -23.01
CA ASP A 271 -0.84 -8.61 -21.63
C ASP A 271 -0.80 -7.37 -20.71
N GLN A 272 0.22 -6.51 -20.86
CA GLN A 272 0.35 -5.26 -20.12
C GLN A 272 -0.72 -4.23 -20.51
N LEU A 273 -1.00 -4.09 -21.79
CA LEU A 273 -2.03 -3.19 -22.30
C LEU A 273 -3.42 -3.60 -21.82
N VAL A 274 -3.74 -4.90 -21.90
CA VAL A 274 -5.01 -5.46 -21.43
C VAL A 274 -5.16 -5.28 -19.92
N ALA A 275 -4.10 -5.57 -19.15
CA ALA A 275 -4.10 -5.36 -17.71
C ALA A 275 -4.40 -3.89 -17.39
N LEU A 276 -3.67 -2.95 -18.01
CA LEU A 276 -3.85 -1.51 -17.82
C LEU A 276 -5.27 -1.05 -18.16
N ALA A 277 -5.79 -1.47 -19.32
CA ALA A 277 -7.15 -1.15 -19.75
C ALA A 277 -8.19 -1.60 -18.72
N GLY A 278 -8.05 -2.81 -18.15
CA GLY A 278 -8.94 -3.31 -17.12
C GLY A 278 -8.98 -2.43 -15.86
N GLY A 279 -7.82 -1.98 -15.37
CA GLY A 279 -7.73 -1.09 -14.21
C GLY A 279 -8.32 0.30 -14.50
N VAL A 280 -8.03 0.86 -15.67
CA VAL A 280 -8.56 2.15 -16.12
C VAL A 280 -10.08 2.13 -16.24
N ILE A 281 -10.63 1.09 -16.87
CA ILE A 281 -12.08 0.90 -17.01
C ILE A 281 -12.75 0.81 -15.63
N THR A 282 -12.18 0.01 -14.71
CA THR A 282 -12.67 -0.12 -13.32
C THR A 282 -12.73 1.24 -12.62
N LEU A 283 -11.68 2.04 -12.74
CA LEU A 283 -11.62 3.38 -12.17
C LEU A 283 -12.68 4.31 -12.79
N PHE A 284 -12.85 4.29 -14.11
CA PHE A 284 -13.84 5.12 -14.80
C PHE A 284 -15.28 4.77 -14.39
N PHE A 285 -15.64 3.50 -14.33
CA PHE A 285 -16.97 3.08 -13.90
C PHE A 285 -17.27 3.55 -12.47
N ASN A 286 -16.30 3.44 -11.57
CA ASN A 286 -16.51 3.90 -10.21
C ASN A 286 -16.62 5.43 -10.11
N ILE A 287 -15.81 6.18 -10.86
CA ILE A 287 -15.95 7.65 -10.94
C ILE A 287 -17.34 8.01 -11.50
N TYR A 288 -17.79 7.33 -12.54
CA TYR A 288 -19.11 7.54 -13.14
C TYR A 288 -20.23 7.30 -12.12
N ASP A 289 -20.17 6.19 -11.38
CA ASP A 289 -21.15 5.86 -10.34
C ASP A 289 -21.18 6.92 -9.24
N VAL A 290 -20.01 7.39 -8.79
CA VAL A 290 -19.90 8.50 -7.83
C VAL A 290 -20.57 9.76 -8.36
N VAL A 291 -20.26 10.17 -9.58
CA VAL A 291 -20.83 11.38 -10.20
C VAL A 291 -22.35 11.25 -10.35
N LYS A 292 -22.84 10.09 -10.80
CA LYS A 292 -24.27 9.81 -10.96
C LYS A 292 -25.01 9.94 -9.63
N VAL A 293 -24.49 9.31 -8.57
CA VAL A 293 -25.10 9.36 -7.24
C VAL A 293 -25.08 10.78 -6.66
N CYS A 294 -23.97 11.51 -6.83
CA CYS A 294 -23.88 12.90 -6.41
C CYS A 294 -24.91 13.79 -7.11
N ARG A 295 -25.06 13.67 -8.44
CA ARG A 295 -26.07 14.42 -9.21
C ARG A 295 -27.50 14.15 -8.75
N LEU A 296 -27.86 12.88 -8.52
CA LEU A 296 -29.19 12.51 -8.03
C LEU A 296 -29.50 13.13 -6.68
N ARG A 297 -28.50 13.16 -5.77
CA ARG A 297 -28.65 13.77 -4.45
C ARG A 297 -28.87 15.28 -4.53
N PHE A 298 -28.15 15.98 -5.41
CA PHE A 298 -28.36 17.40 -5.64
C PHE A 298 -29.75 17.70 -6.21
N ARG A 299 -30.24 16.88 -7.16
CA ARG A 299 -31.58 17.06 -7.75
C ARG A 299 -32.70 16.88 -6.72
N ASN A 300 -32.59 15.88 -5.85
CA ASN A 300 -33.60 15.63 -4.82
C ASN A 300 -33.62 16.71 -3.73
N ASN A 301 -32.47 17.30 -3.37
CA ASN A 301 -32.42 18.40 -2.42
C ASN A 301 -32.93 19.73 -3.00
N GLY A 302 -32.82 19.94 -4.31
CA GLY A 302 -33.33 21.14 -4.98
C GLY A 302 -34.86 21.14 -5.17
N GLY A 303 -35.51 19.98 -5.12
CA GLY A 303 -36.97 19.84 -5.28
C GLY A 303 -37.79 19.89 -3.98
N SER A 304 -37.15 20.09 -2.82
CA SER A 304 -37.83 20.15 -1.52
C SER A 304 -38.16 21.59 -1.06
N ASN A 305 -37.89 22.60 -1.89
CA ASN A 305 -38.10 24.02 -1.59
C ASN A 305 -39.15 24.68 -2.52
N SER A 306 -40.03 23.89 -3.15
CA SER A 306 -41.16 24.39 -3.95
C SER A 306 -42.49 23.97 -3.34
#